data_AF-A0A7J9F397-F1
#
_entry.id   AF-A0A7J9F397-F1
#
_cell.length_a   1.000
_cell.length_b   1.000
_cell.length_c   1.000
_cell.angle_alpha   90.00
_cell.angle_beta   90.00
_cell.angle_gamma   90.00
#
_symmetry.space_group_name_H-M   'P 1'
#
loop_
_entity.id
_entity.type
_entity.pdbx_description
1 polymer ?
#
loop_
_entity_poly.entity_id
_entity_poly.type
_entity_poly.pdbx_seq_one_letter_code
_entity_poly.pdbx_strand_id
1 'polypeptide(L)'
;MKSLAMGSMTTHEYNEWWVKRINDNVPRPSSEKSQSIEEHLRVVPSELEIIKQDFEKRNAELEKKIEQMEEEKMNLRLDIDVQKLEVEKLMKGKNKAEEDLDDLKTNY
;
A
#
# COMPACT_ATOMS: atom_id res chain seq x y z
N MET A 1 36.75 -27.80 -58.09
CA MET A 1 36.26 -26.66 -57.30
C MET A 1 37.18 -25.48 -57.60
N LYS A 2 36.66 -24.37 -58.13
CA LYS A 2 37.43 -23.15 -58.40
C LYS A 2 37.15 -22.15 -57.27
N SER A 3 38.19 -21.64 -56.63
CA SER A 3 38.10 -20.63 -55.57
C SER A 3 37.64 -19.30 -56.15
N LEU A 4 36.56 -18.74 -55.61
CA LEU A 4 36.18 -17.35 -55.86
C LEU A 4 37.10 -16.48 -55.01
N ALA A 5 37.97 -15.71 -55.69
CA ALA A 5 38.73 -14.65 -55.07
C ALA A 5 37.74 -13.64 -54.46
N MET A 6 37.66 -13.63 -53.13
CA MET A 6 36.89 -12.67 -52.36
C MET A 6 37.63 -11.34 -52.43
N GLY A 7 37.39 -10.60 -53.51
CA GLY A 7 37.86 -9.22 -53.65
C GLY A 7 37.30 -8.38 -52.51
N SER A 8 38.18 -7.61 -51.87
CA SER A 8 37.90 -6.68 -50.80
C SER A 8 36.75 -5.72 -51.20
N MET A 9 35.52 -6.04 -50.80
CA MET A 9 34.31 -5.24 -51.07
C MET A 9 34.18 -4.04 -50.12
N THR A 10 35.28 -3.36 -49.78
CA THR A 10 35.22 -2.00 -49.26
C THR A 10 35.09 -1.06 -50.46
N THR A 11 33.91 -1.12 -51.09
CA THR A 11 33.52 -0.25 -52.19
C THR A 11 33.64 1.20 -51.71
N HIS A 12 34.49 1.96 -52.41
CA HIS A 12 34.65 3.41 -52.22
C HIS A 12 33.27 4.12 -52.24
N GLU A 13 32.32 3.57 -52.99
CA GLU A 13 30.92 3.94 -53.08
C GLU A 13 30.20 3.95 -51.73
N TYR A 14 30.50 3.04 -50.79
CA TYR A 14 29.86 3.04 -49.46
C TYR A 14 30.28 4.26 -48.65
N ASN A 15 31.56 4.62 -48.70
CA ASN A 15 32.08 5.81 -48.00
C ASN A 15 31.56 7.09 -48.64
N GLU A 16 31.50 7.18 -49.96
CA GLU A 16 30.91 8.33 -50.65
C GLU A 16 29.40 8.45 -50.37
N TRP A 17 28.68 7.33 -50.34
CA TRP A 17 27.27 7.28 -49.95
C TRP A 17 27.06 7.73 -48.49
N TRP A 18 27.97 7.36 -47.58
CA TRP A 18 27.89 7.76 -46.18
C TRP A 18 28.20 9.25 -45.97
N VAL A 19 29.23 9.79 -46.64
CA VAL A 19 29.58 11.21 -46.60
C VAL A 19 28.48 12.08 -47.20
N LYS A 20 27.81 11.61 -48.26
CA LYS A 20 26.68 12.32 -48.88
C LYS A 20 25.50 12.48 -47.91
N ARG A 21 25.18 11.43 -47.14
CA ARG A 21 24.11 11.49 -46.11
C ARG A 21 24.42 12.39 -44.91
N ILE A 22 25.68 12.69 -44.62
CA ILE A 22 26.03 13.64 -43.56
C ILE A 22 25.67 15.09 -43.95
N ASN A 23 25.78 15.43 -45.23
CA ASN A 23 25.46 16.77 -45.74
C ASN A 23 23.99 16.94 -46.14
N ASP A 24 23.29 15.84 -46.39
CA ASP A 24 21.83 15.86 -46.52
C ASP A 24 21.25 16.10 -45.12
N ASN A 25 20.46 17.17 -44.96
CA ASN A 25 19.85 17.64 -43.70
C ASN A 25 18.87 16.63 -43.04
N VAL A 26 19.25 15.37 -42.89
CA VAL A 26 18.55 14.40 -42.04
C VAL A 26 18.61 14.98 -40.64
N PRO A 27 17.47 15.35 -40.03
CA PRO A 27 17.49 15.85 -38.67
C PRO A 27 18.17 14.77 -37.83
N ARG A 28 19.29 15.12 -37.19
CA ARG A 28 19.79 14.36 -36.04
C ARG A 28 18.55 14.06 -35.20
N PRO A 29 18.19 12.80 -34.91
CA PRO A 29 16.96 12.50 -34.21
C PRO A 29 16.95 13.39 -32.96
N SER A 30 15.97 14.29 -32.88
CA SER A 30 15.94 15.30 -31.83
C SER A 30 16.06 14.56 -30.51
N SER A 31 16.94 15.00 -29.63
CA SER A 31 16.99 14.52 -28.24
C SER A 31 15.68 14.82 -27.48
N GLU A 32 14.73 15.51 -28.12
CA GLU A 32 13.35 15.63 -27.66
C GLU A 32 12.58 14.29 -27.74
N LYS A 33 13.00 13.34 -28.60
CA LYS A 33 12.48 11.97 -28.64
C LYS A 33 13.28 10.97 -27.80
N SER A 34 14.21 11.44 -26.98
CA SER A 34 14.77 10.65 -25.87
C SER A 34 13.89 10.75 -24.61
N GLN A 35 12.57 10.71 -24.77
CA GLN A 35 11.78 9.98 -23.78
C GLN A 35 12.43 8.59 -23.72
N SER A 36 13.00 8.25 -22.57
CA SER A 36 13.82 7.04 -22.45
C SER A 36 13.02 5.84 -22.96
N ILE A 37 13.70 4.84 -23.53
CA ILE A 37 13.04 3.58 -23.91
C ILE A 37 12.25 3.03 -22.71
N GLU A 38 12.74 3.27 -21.49
CA GLU A 38 12.04 3.00 -20.22
C GLU A 38 10.69 3.71 -20.07
N GLU A 39 10.57 4.97 -20.48
CA GLU A 39 9.29 5.72 -20.46
C GLU A 39 8.29 5.16 -21.50
N HIS A 40 8.77 4.69 -22.65
CA HIS A 40 7.96 4.00 -23.67
C HIS A 40 7.60 2.55 -23.29
N LEU A 41 8.43 1.91 -22.47
CA LEU A 41 8.20 0.58 -21.90
C LEU A 41 7.44 0.63 -20.57
N ARG A 42 7.08 1.82 -20.09
CA ARG A 42 6.25 1.99 -18.91
C ARG A 42 4.88 1.38 -19.20
N VAL A 43 4.72 0.12 -18.80
CA VAL A 43 3.46 -0.62 -18.91
C VAL A 43 2.42 0.17 -18.14
N VAL A 44 1.53 0.84 -18.86
CA VAL A 44 0.36 1.48 -18.25
C VAL A 44 -0.46 0.35 -17.63
N PRO A 45 -0.66 0.33 -16.30
CA PRO A 45 -1.48 -0.68 -15.67
C PRO A 45 -2.85 -0.67 -16.32
N SER A 46 -3.39 -1.86 -16.58
CA SER A 46 -4.75 -1.94 -17.12
C SER A 46 -5.75 -1.39 -16.09
N GLU A 47 -6.89 -0.88 -16.55
CA GLU A 47 -7.95 -0.40 -15.65
C GLU A 47 -8.33 -1.47 -14.60
N LEU A 48 -8.32 -2.75 -14.99
CA LEU A 48 -8.57 -3.87 -14.08
C LEU A 48 -7.49 -4.05 -13.02
N GLU A 49 -6.22 -3.82 -13.38
CA GLU A 49 -5.09 -3.91 -12.45
C GLU A 49 -5.14 -2.79 -11.40
N ILE A 50 -5.53 -1.57 -11.83
CA ILE A 50 -5.76 -0.43 -10.94
C ILE A 50 -6.92 -0.73 -9.98
N ILE A 51 -8.06 -1.20 -10.50
CA ILE A 51 -9.23 -1.56 -9.69
C ILE A 51 -8.88 -2.66 -8.68
N LYS A 52 -8.10 -3.65 -9.09
CA LYS A 52 -7.66 -4.74 -8.21
C LYS A 52 -6.80 -4.22 -7.07
N GLN A 53 -5.80 -3.37 -7.35
CA GLN A 53 -4.97 -2.78 -6.30
C GLN A 53 -5.78 -1.92 -5.34
N ASP A 54 -6.71 -1.10 -5.85
CA ASP A 54 -7.59 -0.29 -5.02
C ASP A 54 -8.49 -1.15 -4.12
N PHE A 55 -8.97 -2.28 -4.64
CA PHE A 55 -9.75 -3.24 -3.87
C PHE A 55 -8.93 -3.87 -2.75
N GLU A 56 -7.72 -4.36 -3.06
CA GLU A 56 -6.80 -4.94 -2.07
C GLU A 56 -6.45 -3.93 -0.97
N LYS A 57 -6.18 -2.67 -1.35
CA LYS A 57 -5.91 -1.60 -0.40
C LYS A 57 -7.10 -1.33 0.53
N ARG A 58 -8.31 -1.19 -0.02
CA ARG A 58 -9.52 -0.99 0.79
C ARG A 58 -9.79 -2.17 1.70
N ASN A 59 -9.53 -3.39 1.24
CA ASN A 59 -9.71 -4.58 2.06
C ASN A 59 -8.75 -4.58 3.27
N ALA A 60 -7.48 -4.25 3.06
CA ALA A 60 -6.50 -4.13 4.16
C ALA A 60 -6.88 -3.02 5.16
N GLU A 61 -7.38 -1.87 4.68
CA GLU A 61 -7.88 -0.81 5.55
C GLU A 61 -9.09 -1.26 6.39
N LEU A 62 -10.00 -2.04 5.80
CA LEU A 62 -11.16 -2.60 6.50
C LEU A 62 -10.76 -3.64 7.54
N GLU A 63 -9.83 -4.54 7.22
CA GLU A 63 -9.29 -5.53 8.17
C GLU A 63 -8.69 -4.85 9.40
N LYS A 64 -7.85 -3.81 9.19
CA LYS A 64 -7.28 -3.04 10.29
C LYS A 64 -8.37 -2.36 11.14
N LYS A 65 -9.42 -1.84 10.51
CA LYS A 65 -10.53 -1.22 11.24
C LYS A 65 -11.33 -2.24 12.05
N ILE A 66 -11.51 -3.46 11.52
CA ILE A 66 -12.16 -4.57 12.23
C ILE A 66 -11.34 -4.93 13.47
N GLU A 67 -10.02 -5.11 13.32
CA GLU A 67 -9.11 -5.41 14.44
C GLU A 67 -9.21 -4.36 15.56
N GLN A 68 -9.16 -3.06 15.18
CA GLN A 68 -9.32 -1.96 16.14
C GLN A 68 -10.67 -2.01 16.87
N MET A 69 -11.76 -2.26 16.15
CA MET A 69 -13.09 -2.36 16.76
C MET A 69 -13.21 -3.58 17.69
N GLU A 70 -12.56 -4.69 17.38
CA GLU A 70 -12.53 -5.87 18.24
C GLU A 70 -11.75 -5.62 19.53
N GLU A 71 -10.63 -4.91 19.44
CA GLU A 71 -9.86 -4.48 20.61
C GLU A 71 -10.65 -3.52 21.50
N GLU A 72 -11.25 -2.47 20.91
CA GLU A 72 -12.11 -1.52 21.64
C GLU A 72 -13.28 -2.23 22.33
N LYS A 73 -13.92 -3.18 21.65
CA LYS A 73 -15.01 -3.99 22.22
C LYS A 73 -14.55 -4.84 23.40
N MET A 74 -13.34 -5.40 23.36
CA MET A 74 -12.78 -6.15 24.48
C MET A 74 -12.54 -5.23 25.68
N ASN A 75 -11.95 -4.06 25.46
CA ASN A 75 -11.67 -3.09 26.51
C ASN A 75 -12.98 -2.62 27.19
N LEU A 76 -14.00 -2.27 26.41
CA LEU A 76 -15.30 -1.88 26.95
C LEU A 76 -15.97 -2.98 27.78
N ARG A 77 -15.79 -4.26 27.41
CA ARG A 77 -16.30 -5.39 28.21
C ARG A 77 -15.61 -5.45 29.58
N LEU A 78 -14.29 -5.28 29.60
CA LEU A 78 -13.53 -5.24 30.85
C LEU A 78 -13.97 -4.07 31.74
N ASP A 79 -14.16 -2.88 31.16
CA ASP A 79 -14.63 -1.71 31.90
C ASP A 79 -16.02 -1.95 32.52
N ILE A 80 -16.93 -2.57 31.77
CA ILE A 80 -18.27 -2.93 32.27
C ILE A 80 -18.14 -3.90 33.46
N ASP A 81 -17.27 -4.91 33.38
CA ASP A 81 -17.12 -5.88 34.46
C ASP A 81 -16.44 -5.27 35.70
N VAL A 82 -15.50 -4.34 35.52
CA VAL A 82 -14.93 -3.54 36.62
C VAL A 82 -16.01 -2.71 37.31
N GLN A 83 -16.82 -1.98 36.54
CA GLN A 83 -17.92 -1.17 37.08
C GLN A 83 -18.93 -2.02 37.86
N LYS A 84 -19.29 -3.22 37.35
CA LYS A 84 -20.17 -4.15 38.08
C LYS A 84 -19.57 -4.56 39.42
N LEU A 85 -18.28 -4.88 39.47
CA LEU A 85 -17.60 -5.28 40.71
C LEU A 85 -17.55 -4.13 41.72
N GLU A 86 -17.30 -2.90 41.26
CA GLU A 86 -17.34 -1.71 42.13
C GLU A 86 -18.73 -1.48 42.72
N VAL A 87 -19.78 -1.58 41.89
CA VAL A 87 -21.17 -1.45 42.35
C VAL A 87 -21.53 -2.53 43.37
N GLU A 88 -21.14 -3.79 43.13
CA GLU A 88 -21.39 -4.88 44.07
C GLU A 88 -20.70 -4.64 45.41
N LYS A 89 -19.45 -4.17 45.40
CA LYS A 89 -18.70 -3.82 46.62
C LYS A 89 -19.38 -2.69 47.39
N LEU A 90 -19.82 -1.65 46.69
CA LEU A 90 -20.55 -0.52 47.30
C LEU A 90 -21.87 -0.98 47.92
N MET A 91 -22.63 -1.83 47.24
CA MET A 91 -23.88 -2.39 47.77
C MET A 91 -23.65 -3.21 49.04
N LYS A 92 -22.63 -4.06 49.07
CA LYS A 92 -22.26 -4.82 50.28
C LYS A 92 -21.87 -3.91 51.44
N GLY A 93 -21.07 -2.87 51.17
CA GLY A 93 -20.70 -1.87 52.18
C GLY A 93 -21.90 -1.11 52.72
N LYS A 94 -22.82 -0.69 51.85
CA LYS A 94 -24.06 0.00 52.24
C LYS A 94 -24.93 -0.87 53.14
N ASN A 95 -25.19 -2.11 52.71
CA ASN A 95 -26.05 -3.04 53.47
C ASN A 95 -25.49 -3.29 54.87
N LYS A 96 -24.16 -3.45 55.00
CA LYS A 96 -23.52 -3.61 56.30
C LYS A 96 -23.66 -2.37 57.19
N ALA A 97 -23.44 -1.18 56.64
CA ALA A 97 -23.59 0.06 57.39
C ALA A 97 -25.05 0.30 57.84
N GLU A 98 -26.02 -0.17 57.06
CA GLU A 98 -27.45 -0.10 57.39
C GLU A 98 -27.82 -1.09 58.51
N GLU A 99 -27.30 -2.33 58.46
CA GLU A 99 -27.41 -3.32 59.54
C GLU A 99 -26.80 -2.80 60.85
N ASP A 100 -25.55 -2.31 60.81
CA ASP A 100 -24.86 -1.74 61.97
C ASP A 100 -25.65 -0.55 62.58
N LEU A 101 -26.33 0.26 61.75
CA LEU A 101 -27.16 1.38 62.20
C LEU A 101 -28.44 0.92 62.89
N ASP A 102 -29.11 -0.11 62.38
CA ASP A 102 -30.35 -0.64 62.95
C ASP A 102 -30.09 -1.38 64.28
N ASP A 103 -28.95 -2.07 64.41
CA ASP A 103 -28.49 -2.64 65.69
C ASP A 103 -28.25 -1.54 66.74
N LEU A 104 -27.68 -0.41 66.34
CA LEU A 104 -27.46 0.74 67.23
C LEU A 104 -28.79 1.36 67.71
N LYS A 105 -29.81 1.43 66.84
CA LYS A 105 -31.14 1.95 67.22
C LYS A 105 -31.89 1.04 68.18
N THR A 106 -31.71 -0.28 68.08
CA THR A 106 -32.44 -1.25 68.90
C THR A 106 -31.87 -1.38 70.33
N ASN A 107 -30.64 -0.91 70.56
CA ASN A 107 -29.97 -0.94 71.86
C ASN A 107 -30.13 0.35 72.71
N TYR A 108 -31.04 1.25 72.33
CA TYR A 108 -31.35 2.49 73.07
C TYR A 108 -32.85 2.55 73.42
#